data_AF-A0A4V4N8C5-F1
#
_entry.id   AF-A0A4V4N8C5-F1
#
_cell.length_a   1.000
_cell.length_b   1.000
_cell.length_c   1.000
_cell.angle_alpha   90.00
_cell.angle_beta   90.00
_cell.angle_gamma   90.00
#
_symmetry.space_group_name_H-M   'P 1'
#
loop_
_entity.id
_entity.type
_entity.pdbx_description
1 polymer ?
#
loop_
_entity_poly.entity_id
_entity_poly.type
_entity_poly.pdbx_seq_one_letter_code
_entity_poly.pdbx_strand_id
1 'polypeptide(L)' 'MIAAFSIAPTGAAADESGSVAEAVAAAVRVVRESGLPNETNAMFTNVEGEWAEARPCGYGNSRTGRDLRPHQ' A
#
# COMPACT_ATOMS: atom_id res chain seq x y z
N MET A 1 -15.74 5.33 4.46
CA MET A 1 -15.23 4.77 5.74
C MET A 1 -13.79 5.21 5.88
N ILE A 2 -13.26 5.41 7.10
CA ILE A 2 -11.85 5.77 7.32
C ILE A 2 -11.13 4.55 7.89
N ALA A 3 -10.04 4.15 7.24
CA ALA A 3 -9.13 3.11 7.72
C ALA A 3 -7.76 3.73 8.01
N ALA A 4 -7.15 3.35 9.13
CA ALA A 4 -5.80 3.72 9.48
C ALA A 4 -4.95 2.46 9.60
N PHE A 5 -3.75 2.48 9.02
CA PHE A 5 -2.80 1.38 9.15
C PHE A 5 -1.38 1.90 9.34
N SER A 6 -0.54 1.06 9.96
CA SER A 6 0.88 1.32 10.18
C SER A 6 1.68 0.17 9.59
N ILE A 7 2.85 0.49 9.04
CA ILE A 7 3.74 -0.49 8.43
C ILE A 7 5.02 -0.51 9.26
N ALA A 8 5.37 -1.69 9.76
CA ALA A 8 6.62 -1.94 10.47
C ALA A 8 7.42 -2.97 9.67
N PRO A 9 8.27 -2.53 8.73
CA PRO A 9 9.12 -3.44 7.96
C PRO A 9 10.08 -4.18 8.88
N THR A 10 10.33 -5.46 8.60
CA THR A 10 11.27 -6.28 9.37
C THR A 10 12.28 -6.97 8.45
N GLY A 11 13.46 -7.29 8.99
CA GLY A 11 14.48 -8.06 8.27
C GLY A 11 15.06 -7.34 7.05
N ALA A 12 14.94 -7.96 5.87
CA ALA A 12 15.61 -7.59 4.61
C ALA A 12 15.13 -6.27 3.98
N ALA A 13 14.16 -5.59 4.58
CA ALA A 13 13.66 -4.30 4.13
C ALA A 13 14.48 -3.10 4.66
N ALA A 14 15.40 -3.35 5.60
CA ALA A 14 16.34 -2.36 6.08
C ALA A 14 17.58 -2.30 5.17
N ASP A 15 18.07 -1.10 4.89
CA ASP A 15 19.33 -0.89 4.18
C ASP A 15 20.56 -1.29 5.03
N GLU A 16 21.77 -1.14 4.47
CA GLU A 16 23.01 -1.43 5.19
C GLU A 16 23.20 -0.58 6.46
N SER A 17 22.48 0.54 6.58
CA SER A 17 22.48 1.42 7.75
C SER A 17 21.37 1.09 8.76
N GLY A 18 20.51 0.09 8.48
CA GLY A 18 19.37 -0.26 9.31
C GLY A 18 18.14 0.63 9.09
N SER A 19 18.15 1.51 8.08
CA SER A 19 17.02 2.38 7.74
C SER A 19 15.97 1.63 6.93
N VAL A 20 14.71 1.81 7.30
CA VAL A 20 13.55 1.24 6.60
C VAL A 20 12.80 2.29 5.76
N ALA A 21 13.41 3.47 5.57
CA ALA A 21 12.78 4.61 4.91
C ALA A 21 12.36 4.29 3.47
N GLU A 22 13.21 3.61 2.70
CA GLU A 22 12.90 3.21 1.33
C GLU A 22 11.71 2.26 1.25
N ALA A 23 11.65 1.26 2.14
CA ALA A 23 10.55 0.32 2.21
C ALA A 23 9.22 1.01 2.58
N VAL A 24 9.26 1.95 3.54
CA VAL A 24 8.08 2.75 3.92
C VAL A 24 7.65 3.67 2.77
N ALA A 25 8.60 4.32 2.09
CA ALA A 25 8.30 5.20 0.96
C ALA A 25 7.63 4.45 -0.20
N ALA A 26 8.09 3.23 -0.50
CA ALA A 26 7.47 2.38 -1.51
C ALA A 26 6.01 2.05 -1.18
N ALA A 27 5.70 1.75 0.08
CA ALA A 27 4.33 1.47 0.50
C ALA A 27 3.43 2.73 0.47
N VAL A 28 3.95 3.88 0.91
CA VAL A 28 3.22 5.17 0.81
C VAL A 28 2.92 5.52 -0.64
N ARG A 29 3.84 5.22 -1.57
CA ARG A 29 3.62 5.43 -3.00
C ARG A 29 2.42 4.63 -3.51
N VAL A 30 2.27 3.37 -3.12
CA VAL A 30 1.10 2.53 -3.49
C VAL A 30 -0.20 3.17 -3.02
N VAL A 31 -0.23 3.73 -1.81
CA VAL A 31 -1.40 4.43 -1.28
C VAL A 31 -1.74 5.65 -2.11
N ARG A 32 -0.75 6.45 -2.51
CA ARG A 32 -0.96 7.63 -3.33
C ARG A 32 -1.43 7.29 -4.75
N GLU A 33 -0.91 6.20 -5.31
CA GLU A 33 -1.33 5.66 -6.61
C GLU A 33 -2.76 5.08 -6.59
N SER A 34 -3.33 4.80 -5.41
CA SER A 34 -4.71 4.29 -5.29
C SER A 34 -5.79 5.30 -5.72
N GLY A 35 -5.46 6.60 -5.76
CA GLY A 35 -6.41 7.67 -6.07
C GLY A 35 -7.43 7.99 -4.97
N LEU A 36 -7.33 7.32 -3.81
CA LEU A 36 -8.17 7.59 -2.65
C LEU A 36 -7.65 8.78 -1.84
N PRO A 37 -8.54 9.57 -1.20
CA PRO A 37 -8.13 10.54 -0.20
C PRO A 37 -7.31 9.85 0.89
N ASN A 38 -6.08 10.33 1.10
CA ASN A 38 -5.15 9.76 2.05
C ASN A 38 -4.37 10.85 2.79
N GLU A 39 -4.01 10.57 4.03
CA GLU A 39 -3.18 11.42 4.89
C GLU A 39 -2.11 10.55 5.58
N THR A 40 -0.83 10.89 5.41
CA THR A 40 0.28 10.20 6.10
C THR A 40 0.80 11.06 7.24
N ASN A 41 0.82 10.52 8.46
CA ASN A 41 1.41 11.15 9.64
C ASN A 41 2.57 10.31 10.19
N ALA A 42 3.17 10.77 11.30
CA ALA A 42 4.36 10.13 11.87
C ALA A 42 4.15 8.71 12.42
N MET A 43 2.90 8.27 12.65
CA MET A 43 2.59 6.94 13.18
C MET A 43 1.74 6.08 12.22
N PHE A 44 0.92 6.71 11.37
CA PHE A 44 -0.11 6.04 10.57
C PHE A 44 -0.29 6.66 9.19
N THR A 45 -0.84 5.87 8.28
CA THR A 45 -1.46 6.35 7.05
C THR A 45 -2.96 6.15 7.14
N ASN A 46 -3.71 7.24 7.00
CA ASN A 46 -5.16 7.27 6.94
C ASN A 46 -5.58 7.22 5.48
N VAL A 47 -6.57 6.39 5.16
CA VAL A 47 -7.18 6.28 3.84
C VAL A 47 -8.68 6.32 3.98
N GLU A 48 -9.33 7.17 3.19
CA GLU A 48 -10.78 7.27 3.11
C GLU A 48 -11.28 6.56 1.85
N GLY A 49 -12.24 5.65 2.00
CA GLY A 49 -12.79 4.92 0.87
C GLY A 49 -13.87 3.92 1.25
N GLU A 50 -14.34 3.18 0.25
CA GLU A 50 -15.09 1.94 0.45
C GLU A 50 -14.10 0.84 0.91
N TRP A 51 -14.56 -0.12 1.72
CA TRP A 51 -13.70 -1.10 2.39
C TRP A 51 -12.95 -2.04 1.42
N ALA A 52 -13.46 -2.23 0.20
CA ALA A 52 -12.75 -2.96 -0.86
C ALA A 52 -11.64 -2.13 -1.53
N GLU A 53 -11.73 -0.80 -1.49
CA GLU A 53 -10.81 0.11 -2.17
C GLU A 53 -9.66 0.55 -1.24
N ALA A 54 -9.92 0.72 0.05
CA ALA A 54 -8.92 1.14 1.04
C ALA A 54 -7.95 0.04 1.48
N ARG A 55 -8.17 -1.23 1.11
CA ARG A 55 -7.27 -2.33 1.45
C ARG A 55 -6.16 -2.46 0.40
N PRO A 56 -4.87 -2.62 0.80
CA PRO A 56 -3.81 -2.92 -0.14
C PRO A 56 -4.17 -4.19 -0.92
N CYS A 57 -4.07 -4.09 -2.24
CA CYS A 57 -4.47 -5.04 -3.26
C CYS A 57 -3.97 -6.47 -2.97
N GLY A 58 -4.79 -7.25 -2.24
CA GLY A 58 -4.58 -8.67 -1.98
C GLY A 58 -5.87 -9.49 -1.98
N TYR A 59 -7.04 -8.88 -2.19
CA TYR A 59 -8.30 -9.60 -2.32
C TYR A 59 -9.25 -8.87 -3.29
N GLY A 60 -9.14 -9.24 -4.57
CA GLY A 60 -10.16 -9.08 -5.62
C GLY A 60 -10.89 -7.74 -5.75
N ASN A 61 -10.42 -6.87 -6.64
CA ASN A 61 -11.29 -5.99 -7.42
C ASN A 61 -11.02 -6.25 -8.91
N SER A 62 -11.94 -6.96 -9.55
CA SER A 62 -11.86 -7.42 -10.95
C SER A 62 -12.11 -6.31 -11.98
N ARG A 63 -12.02 -5.02 -11.63
CA ARG A 63 -12.27 -3.91 -12.56
C ARG A 63 -11.07 -3.52 -13.44
N THR A 64 -9.92 -4.15 -13.28
CA THR A 64 -8.78 -4.05 -14.20
C THR A 64 -8.41 -5.41 -14.77
N GLY A 65 -9.43 -6.17 -15.20
CA GLY A 65 -9.26 -7.40 -15.97
C GLY A 65 -8.79 -7.16 -17.40
N ARG A 66 -7.56 -6.68 -17.58
CA ARG A 66 -6.88 -6.78 -18.87
C ARG A 66 -5.54 -7.51 -18.71
N ASP A 67 -5.64 -8.80 -18.96
CA ASP A 67 -4.66 -9.61 -19.67
C ASP A 67 -3.33 -9.90 -18.96
N LEU A 68 -3.39 -10.84 -18.02
CA LEU A 68 -2.25 -11.72 -17.73
C LEU A 68 -2.75 -13.17 -17.73
N ARG A 69 -3.08 -13.68 -18.92
CA ARG A 69 -3.06 -15.13 -19.14
C ARG A 69 -1.61 -15.55 -19.37
N PRO A 70 -1.09 -16.56 -18.65
CA PRO A 70 0.18 -17.16 -19.02
C PRO A 70 -0.01 -17.90 -20.34
N HIS A 71 0.51 -17.33 -21.42
CA HIS A 71 0.87 -18.10 -22.59
C HIS A 71 2.26 -18.70 -22.33
N GLN A 72 2.24 -20.01 -22.04
CA GLN A 72 3.37 -20.92 -21.84
C GLN A 72 4.05 -20.81 -20.47
#